data_AF-A0A944ZP26-F1
#
_entry.id   AF-A0A944ZP26-F1
#
_cell.length_a   1.000
_cell.length_b   1.000
_cell.length_c   1.000
_cell.angle_alpha   90.00
_cell.angle_beta   90.00
_cell.angle_gamma   90.00
#
_symmetry.space_group_name_H-M   'P 1'
#
loop_
_entity.id
_entity.type
_entity.pdbx_description
1 polymer ?
#
loop_
_entity_poly.entity_id
_entity_poly.type
_entity_poly.pdbx_seq_one_letter_code
_entity_poly.pdbx_strand_id
1 'polypeptide(L)'
;ADHVGLGLVCDLKAKPVEGLYVADSHQEHGIVRAAPGTVIPWDDLAVGSRVRVMPVHVCMTAAAHDHYNVVDEDRNGNEDFSTLTIWQRQNGWY
;
A
#
# COMPACT_ATOMS: atom_id res chain seq x y z
N ALA A 1 8.43 -14.12 -5.04
CA ALA A 1 8.95 -12.79 -5.43
C ALA A 1 10.38 -12.70 -4.94
N ASP A 2 11.34 -12.70 -5.85
CA ASP A 2 12.78 -12.53 -5.59
C ASP A 2 13.18 -11.07 -5.33
N HIS A 3 12.23 -10.13 -5.48
CA HIS A 3 12.42 -8.71 -5.22
C HIS A 3 11.12 -8.08 -4.69
N VAL A 4 11.21 -7.37 -3.55
CA VAL A 4 10.06 -6.63 -2.96
C VAL A 4 10.18 -5.11 -3.15
N GLY A 5 11.32 -4.63 -3.66
CA GLY A 5 11.60 -3.20 -3.83
C GLY A 5 11.40 -2.41 -2.55
N LEU A 6 10.68 -1.30 -2.65
CA LEU A 6 10.23 -0.47 -1.53
C LEU A 6 8.85 -0.88 -1.00
N GLY A 7 8.20 -1.87 -1.62
CA GLY A 7 6.92 -2.43 -1.19
C GLY A 7 6.24 -3.25 -2.28
N LEU A 8 5.42 -4.22 -1.87
CA LEU A 8 4.60 -5.01 -2.79
C LEU A 8 3.35 -4.21 -3.16
N VAL A 9 3.02 -4.19 -4.45
CA VAL A 9 1.75 -3.62 -4.90
C VAL A 9 0.65 -4.65 -4.68
N CYS A 10 -0.43 -4.22 -4.05
CA CYS A 10 -1.60 -5.04 -3.75
C CYS A 10 -2.85 -4.45 -4.38
N ASP A 11 -3.84 -5.31 -4.59
CA ASP A 11 -5.20 -4.90 -4.86
C ASP A 11 -5.85 -4.21 -3.64
N LEU A 12 -7.10 -3.79 -3.82
CA LEU A 12 -7.86 -3.12 -2.76
C LEU A 12 -8.19 -4.01 -1.57
N LYS A 13 -7.97 -5.32 -1.64
CA LYS A 13 -8.14 -6.28 -0.52
C LYS A 13 -6.80 -6.65 0.12
N ALA A 14 -5.76 -5.85 -0.14
CA ALA A 14 -4.39 -6.07 0.32
C ALA A 14 -3.76 -7.40 -0.17
N LYS A 15 -4.30 -8.02 -1.22
CA LYS A 15 -3.68 -9.18 -1.85
C LYS A 15 -2.60 -8.70 -2.83
N PRO A 16 -1.35 -9.18 -2.73
CA PRO A 16 -0.30 -8.81 -3.67
C PRO A 16 -0.70 -9.12 -5.12
N VAL A 17 -0.50 -8.15 -6.01
CA VAL A 17 -0.53 -8.37 -7.45
C VAL A 17 0.79 -9.01 -7.84
N GLU A 18 0.74 -10.26 -8.29
CA GLU A 18 1.94 -11.08 -8.49
C GLU A 18 2.94 -10.39 -9.41
N GLY A 19 4.19 -10.30 -8.94
CA GLY A 19 5.30 -9.70 -9.70
C GLY A 19 5.31 -8.17 -9.77
N LEU A 20 4.34 -7.45 -9.19
CA LEU A 20 4.36 -5.98 -9.13
C LEU A 20 4.92 -5.48 -7.80
N TYR A 21 5.84 -4.51 -7.87
CA TYR A 21 6.46 -3.89 -6.71
C TYR A 21 6.81 -2.43 -7.00
N VAL A 22 6.92 -1.63 -5.93
CA VAL A 22 7.44 -0.26 -6.00
C VAL A 22 8.96 -0.35 -6.14
N ALA A 23 9.50 -0.05 -7.31
CA ALA A 23 10.91 -0.18 -7.61
C ALA A 23 11.73 1.04 -7.17
N ASP A 24 11.11 2.21 -7.12
CA ASP A 24 11.76 3.46 -6.76
C ASP A 24 10.72 4.46 -6.24
N SER A 25 11.19 5.46 -5.50
CA SER A 25 10.36 6.55 -4.97
C SER A 25 11.10 7.87 -4.99
N HIS A 26 10.43 8.90 -5.46
CA HIS A 26 10.77 10.30 -5.22
C HIS A 26 9.85 10.81 -4.09
N GLN A 27 9.95 12.09 -3.71
CA GLN A 27 9.26 12.62 -2.52
C GLN A 27 7.76 12.28 -2.45
N GLU A 28 7.05 12.36 -3.58
CA GLU A 28 5.60 12.13 -3.65
C GLU A 28 5.20 11.19 -4.81
N HIS A 29 6.19 10.59 -5.49
CA HIS A 29 5.96 9.78 -6.69
C HIS A 29 6.67 8.43 -6.56
N GLY A 30 5.93 7.33 -6.66
CA GLY A 30 6.48 5.98 -6.73
C GLY A 30 6.52 5.45 -8.16
N ILE A 31 7.53 4.66 -8.50
CA ILE A 31 7.64 3.95 -9.78
C ILE A 31 7.35 2.46 -9.52
N VAL A 32 6.25 1.96 -10.07
CA VAL A 32 5.92 0.52 -10.04
C VAL A 32 6.57 -0.19 -11.23
N ARG A 33 7.13 -1.37 -10.99
CA ARG A 33 7.64 -2.26 -12.03
C ARG A 33 7.08 -3.67 -11.89
N ALA A 34 7.02 -4.35 -13.03
CA ALA A 34 6.78 -5.78 -13.11
C ALA A 34 8.12 -6.52 -13.10
N ALA A 35 8.19 -7.63 -12.35
CA ALA A 35 9.30 -8.56 -12.41
C ALA A 35 9.46 -9.15 -13.84
N PRO A 36 10.65 -9.62 -14.23
CA PRO A 36 10.85 -10.23 -15.55
C PRO A 36 9.81 -11.31 -15.86
N GLY A 37 9.19 -11.23 -17.03
CA GLY A 37 8.12 -12.15 -17.45
C GLY A 37 6.72 -11.87 -16.89
N THR A 38 6.57 -10.86 -16.03
CA THR A 38 5.26 -10.42 -15.52
C THR A 38 4.65 -9.37 -16.45
N VAL A 39 3.35 -9.51 -16.73
CA VAL A 39 2.56 -8.53 -17.48
C VAL A 39 1.78 -7.65 -16.51
N ILE A 40 1.87 -6.33 -16.69
CA ILE A 40 1.09 -5.39 -15.88
C ILE A 40 -0.39 -5.45 -16.33
N PRO A 41 -1.35 -5.63 -15.41
CA PRO A 41 -2.78 -5.65 -15.73
C PRO A 41 -3.29 -4.22 -15.92
N TRP A 42 -3.00 -3.60 -17.07
CA TRP A 42 -3.31 -2.19 -17.34
C TRP A 42 -4.79 -1.85 -17.27
N ASP A 43 -5.68 -2.79 -17.60
CA ASP A 43 -7.13 -2.59 -17.53
C ASP A 43 -7.61 -2.43 -16.07
N ASP A 44 -7.02 -3.19 -15.13
CA ASP A 44 -7.31 -3.08 -13.69
C ASP A 44 -6.59 -1.88 -13.04
N LEU A 45 -5.49 -1.43 -13.65
CA LEU A 45 -4.61 -0.37 -13.16
C LEU A 45 -4.62 0.88 -14.07
N ALA A 46 -5.79 1.21 -14.62
CA ALA A 46 -5.97 2.45 -15.36
C ALA A 46 -5.68 3.68 -14.47
N VAL A 47 -5.41 4.83 -15.11
CA VAL A 47 -5.18 6.09 -14.38
C VAL A 47 -6.38 6.41 -13.49
N GLY A 48 -6.12 6.67 -12.20
CA GLY A 48 -7.14 6.89 -11.18
C GLY A 48 -7.49 5.65 -10.36
N SER A 49 -7.07 4.45 -10.78
CA SER A 49 -7.14 3.25 -9.96
C SER A 49 -6.35 3.44 -8.66
N ARG A 50 -6.90 2.89 -7.57
CA ARG A 50 -6.24 2.85 -6.28
C ARG A 50 -5.60 1.48 -6.07
N VAL A 51 -4.43 1.48 -5.46
CA VAL A 51 -3.72 0.29 -5.02
C VAL A 51 -3.40 0.40 -3.54
N ARG A 52 -3.02 -0.71 -2.93
CA ARG A 52 -2.34 -0.70 -1.62
C ARG A 52 -0.87 -1.02 -1.85
N VAL A 53 0.00 -0.51 -0.99
CA VAL A 53 1.42 -0.87 -0.99
C VAL A 53 1.75 -1.46 0.36
N MET A 54 2.15 -2.74 0.37
CA MET A 54 2.62 -3.38 1.59
C MET A 54 4.03 -2.89 1.92
N PRO A 55 4.26 -2.31 3.11
CA PRO A 55 5.55 -1.73 3.43
C PRO A 55 6.61 -2.82 3.65
N VAL A 56 7.84 -2.54 3.23
CA VAL A 56 8.99 -3.40 3.58
C VAL A 56 9.29 -3.32 5.07
N HIS A 57 9.25 -2.11 5.64
CA HIS A 57 9.49 -1.87 7.06
C HIS A 57 8.36 -1.02 7.65
N VAL A 58 7.57 -1.62 8.53
CA VAL A 58 6.40 -0.97 9.13
C VAL A 58 6.77 0.30 9.90
N CYS A 59 7.82 0.28 10.73
CA CYS A 59 8.16 1.46 11.54
C CYS A 59 8.56 2.68 10.70
N MET A 60 9.35 2.49 9.63
CA MET A 60 9.76 3.59 8.75
C MET A 60 8.57 4.17 7.99
N THR A 61 7.70 3.31 7.47
CA THR A 61 6.51 3.74 6.72
C THR A 61 5.55 4.47 7.66
N ALA A 62 5.25 3.87 8.82
CA ALA A 62 4.36 4.45 9.82
C ALA A 62 4.87 5.81 10.33
N ALA A 63 6.18 5.99 10.49
CA ALA A 63 6.78 7.26 10.93
C ALA A 63 6.60 8.41 9.92
N ALA A 64 6.39 8.12 8.63
CA ALA A 64 6.15 9.12 7.59
C ALA A 64 4.70 9.65 7.57
N HIS A 65 3.81 9.12 8.41
CA HIS A 65 2.43 9.57 8.55
C HIS A 65 2.20 10.23 9.91
N ASP A 66 1.32 11.23 9.93
CA ASP A 66 0.86 11.93 11.14
C ASP A 66 -0.27 11.18 11.87
N HIS A 67 -1.06 10.41 11.12
CA HIS A 67 -2.12 9.55 11.64
C HIS A 67 -2.29 8.28 10.80
N TYR A 68 -3.09 7.35 11.31
CA TYR A 68 -3.49 6.13 10.60
C TYR A 68 -5.00 6.08 10.44
N ASN A 69 -5.45 5.77 9.22
CA ASN A 69 -6.81 5.38 8.95
C ASN A 69 -6.96 3.90 9.32
N VAL A 70 -7.68 3.63 10.42
CA VAL A 70 -7.97 2.28 10.87
C VAL A 70 -9.31 1.85 10.29
N VAL A 71 -9.25 0.77 9.54
CA VAL A 71 -10.38 0.13 8.87
C VAL A 71 -10.86 -0.98 9.78
N ASP A 72 -12.15 -0.99 10.09
CA ASP A 72 -12.80 -2.04 10.89
C ASP A 72 -13.40 -3.12 9.97
N GLU A 73 -13.93 -4.17 10.55
CA GLU A 73 -14.67 -5.19 9.84
C GLU A 73 -16.19 -4.95 9.95
N ASP A 74 -16.91 -5.22 8.87
CA ASP A 74 -18.37 -5.31 8.87
C ASP A 74 -18.84 -6.57 9.63
N ARG A 75 -20.16 -6.72 9.78
CA ARG A 75 -20.76 -7.88 10.49
C ARG A 75 -20.45 -9.24 9.85
N ASN A 76 -19.96 -9.24 8.62
CA ASN A 76 -19.63 -10.43 7.85
C ASN A 76 -18.10 -10.66 7.81
N GLY A 77 -17.30 -9.86 8.51
CA GLY A 77 -15.84 -9.96 8.54
C GLY A 77 -15.13 -9.37 7.31
N ASN A 78 -15.79 -8.51 6.53
CA ASN A 78 -15.14 -7.79 5.42
C ASN A 78 -14.73 -6.39 5.85
N GLU A 79 -13.66 -5.85 5.28
CA GLU A 79 -13.24 -4.46 5.55
C GLU A 79 -14.37 -3.44 5.28
N ASP A 80 -14.66 -2.60 6.27
CA ASP A 80 -15.66 -1.52 6.22
C ASP A 80 -14.97 -0.14 6.12
N PHE A 81 -15.15 0.51 4.97
CA PHE A 81 -14.63 1.85 4.68
C PHE A 81 -15.67 2.95 4.88
N SER A 82 -16.90 2.61 5.29
CA SER A 82 -17.99 3.59 5.47
C SER A 82 -17.73 4.52 6.67
N THR A 83 -16.99 4.03 7.66
CA THR A 83 -16.50 4.81 8.80
C THR A 83 -15.05 4.45 9.10
N LEU A 84 -14.17 5.44 9.17
CA LEU A 84 -12.77 5.24 9.54
C LEU A 84 -12.53 5.72 10.97
N THR A 85 -11.81 4.91 11.75
CA THR A 85 -11.26 5.36 13.02
C THR A 85 -9.88 5.98 12.76
N ILE A 86 -9.62 7.15 13.34
CA ILE A 86 -8.33 7.84 13.16
C ILE A 86 -7.47 7.65 14.41
N TRP A 87 -6.29 7.05 14.23
CA TRP A 87 -5.27 6.98 15.28
C TRP A 87 -4.18 8.02 15.04
N GLN A 88 -4.04 8.97 15.97
CA GLN A 88 -2.98 9.99 15.90
C GLN A 88 -1.62 9.37 16.26
N ARG A 89 -0.58 9.68 15.48
CA ARG A 89 0.80 9.25 15.76
C ARG A 89 1.53 10.31 16.59
N GLN A 90 2.14 9.90 17.69
CA GLN A 90 3.08 10.76 18.41
C GLN A 90 4.40 10.91 17.62
N ASN A 91 4.82 12.14 17.39
CA ASN A 91 5.98 12.50 16.56
C ASN A 91 7.04 13.25 17.40
N GLY A 92 8.31 13.14 17.00
CA GLY A 92 9.42 13.86 17.64
C GLY A 92 9.94 13.22 18.93
N TRP A 93 10.75 13.99 19.67
CA TRP A 93 11.31 13.65 20.96
C TRP A 93 11.04 14.84 21.89
N TYR A 94 10.44 14.60 23.06
CA TYR A 94 10.04 15.60 24.04
C TYR A 94 10.71 15.33 25.40
#